data_AF-K0KTK2-F1
#
_entry.id   AF-K0KTK2-F1
#
_cell.length_a   1.000
_cell.length_b   1.000
_cell.length_c   1.000
_cell.angle_alpha   90.00
_cell.angle_beta   90.00
_cell.angle_gamma   90.00
#
_symmetry.space_group_name_H-M   'P 1'
#
loop_
_entity.id
_entity.type
_entity.pdbx_description
1 polymer ?
#
loop_
_entity_poly.entity_id
_entity_poly.type
_entity_poly.pdbx_seq_one_letter_code
_entity_poly.pdbx_strand_id
1 'polypeptide(L)'
;MAKGNLNRRKKAKELKKAKEQRQKEKLERLAHVDPRRIRRRIHDLESKRERNNGRLVVSEQRQLDSLIKDLEFITKKNLSQFDNEETKPPQDQEIQEPPIELGIKTPKNHKNITYPLKTPYKYEIDPEVSNIPIPKSPPPRFFKIQQSQTVYESAPEVQKPLNITSTTTKFIPSTVRNKQKLTQNKEQDYEQEQYASEEEEALGIKRKADSIDE
;
A
#
# COMPACT_ATOMS: atom_id res chain seq x y z
N MET A 1 37.31 24.32 -1.66
CA MET A 1 36.43 23.38 -0.92
C MET A 1 34.91 23.73 -0.96
N ALA A 2 34.43 24.64 -1.80
CA ALA A 2 33.02 25.11 -1.76
C ALA A 2 31.96 24.17 -2.42
N LYS A 3 32.38 23.21 -3.26
CA LYS A 3 31.46 22.36 -4.05
C LYS A 3 30.67 21.34 -3.20
N GLY A 4 31.19 20.89 -2.07
CA GLY A 4 30.52 19.92 -1.18
C GLY A 4 29.27 20.48 -0.47
N ASN A 5 29.32 21.74 -0.03
CA ASN A 5 28.22 22.39 0.67
C ASN A 5 27.02 22.70 -0.24
N LEU A 6 27.29 23.03 -1.51
CA LEU A 6 26.23 23.28 -2.49
C LEU A 6 25.42 22.00 -2.80
N ASN A 7 26.09 20.85 -2.91
CA ASN A 7 25.43 19.56 -3.14
C ASN A 7 24.60 19.10 -1.93
N ARG A 8 25.06 19.32 -0.70
CA ARG A 8 24.28 19.02 0.51
C ARG A 8 23.00 19.87 0.58
N ARG A 9 23.09 21.17 0.27
CA ARG A 9 21.92 22.06 0.22
C ARG A 9 20.92 21.67 -0.87
N LYS A 10 21.38 21.28 -2.07
CA LYS A 10 20.51 20.78 -3.14
C LYS A 10 19.77 19.49 -2.73
N LYS A 11 20.49 18.50 -2.18
CA LYS A 11 19.90 17.27 -1.65
C LYS A 11 18.88 17.52 -0.54
N ALA A 12 19.14 18.46 0.37
CA ALA A 12 18.20 18.82 1.43
C ALA A 12 16.90 19.44 0.86
N LYS A 13 17.00 20.31 -0.15
CA LYS A 13 15.84 20.89 -0.85
C LYS A 13 15.04 19.81 -1.59
N GLU A 14 15.71 18.88 -2.27
CA GLU A 14 15.07 17.74 -2.93
C GLU A 14 14.34 16.84 -1.94
N LEU A 15 14.97 16.54 -0.80
CA LEU A 15 14.36 15.73 0.26
C LEU A 15 13.14 16.43 0.86
N LYS A 16 13.19 17.75 1.05
CA LYS A 16 12.04 18.55 1.49
C LYS A 16 10.88 18.47 0.49
N LYS A 17 11.16 18.70 -0.80
CA LYS A 17 10.16 18.58 -1.88
C LYS A 17 9.56 17.17 -1.93
N ALA A 18 10.38 16.13 -1.82
CA ALA A 18 9.91 14.75 -1.82
C ALA A 18 9.01 14.44 -0.61
N LYS A 19 9.30 15.01 0.57
CA LYS A 19 8.44 14.89 1.75
C LYS A 19 7.11 15.60 1.56
N GLU A 20 7.13 16.83 1.05
CA GLU A 20 5.92 17.61 0.75
C GLU A 20 5.05 16.90 -0.29
N GLN A 21 5.66 16.34 -1.34
CA GLN A 21 4.93 15.58 -2.35
C GLN A 21 4.28 14.32 -1.77
N ARG A 22 5.02 13.54 -0.96
CA ARG A 22 4.45 12.36 -0.27
C ARG A 22 3.32 12.73 0.67
N GLN A 23 3.41 13.87 1.35
CA GLN A 23 2.32 14.38 2.18
C GLN A 23 1.11 14.76 1.34
N LYS A 24 1.30 15.49 0.24
CA LYS A 24 0.22 15.85 -0.68
C LYS A 24 -0.49 14.63 -1.25
N GLU A 25 0.27 13.64 -1.72
CA GLU A 25 -0.27 12.36 -2.20
C GLU A 25 -1.03 11.61 -1.09
N LYS A 26 -0.54 11.65 0.16
CA LYS A 26 -1.25 11.06 1.30
C LYS A 26 -2.58 11.76 1.54
N LEU A 27 -2.60 13.09 1.56
CA LEU A 27 -3.83 13.87 1.77
C LEU A 27 -4.85 13.66 0.65
N GLU A 28 -4.39 13.58 -0.59
CA GLU A 28 -5.24 13.28 -1.75
C GLU A 28 -5.85 11.88 -1.63
N ARG A 29 -5.06 10.86 -1.27
CA ARG A 29 -5.59 9.52 -1.00
C ARG A 29 -6.63 9.54 0.11
N LEU A 30 -6.34 10.20 1.24
CA LEU A 30 -7.27 10.28 2.37
C LEU A 30 -8.60 10.97 2.03
N ALA A 31 -8.61 11.90 1.07
CA ALA A 31 -9.85 12.53 0.62
C ALA A 31 -10.83 11.56 -0.06
N HIS A 32 -10.33 10.45 -0.62
CA HIS A 32 -11.14 9.46 -1.35
C HIS A 32 -11.45 8.19 -0.54
N VAL A 33 -10.85 8.04 0.65
CA VAL A 33 -11.02 6.83 1.47
C VAL A 33 -12.28 6.92 2.30
N ASP A 34 -13.12 5.87 2.24
CA ASP A 34 -14.30 5.75 3.08
C ASP A 34 -13.92 5.64 4.58
N PRO A 35 -14.38 6.57 5.45
CA PRO A 35 -14.10 6.54 6.88
C PRO A 35 -14.64 5.28 7.57
N ARG A 36 -15.72 4.67 7.06
CA ARG A 36 -16.28 3.42 7.62
C ARG A 36 -15.31 2.26 7.47
N ARG A 37 -14.58 2.20 6.36
CA ARG A 37 -13.56 1.17 6.12
C ARG A 37 -12.41 1.28 7.11
N ILE A 38 -11.96 2.50 7.39
CA ILE A 38 -10.90 2.76 8.38
C ILE A 38 -11.35 2.31 9.77
N ARG A 39 -12.58 2.67 10.18
CA ARG A 39 -13.17 2.25 11.46
C ARG A 39 -13.22 0.74 11.63
N ARG A 40 -13.67 0.00 10.61
CA ARG A 40 -13.68 -1.48 10.65
C ARG A 40 -12.27 -2.03 10.86
N ARG A 41 -11.27 -1.48 10.15
CA ARG A 41 -9.90 -1.97 10.26
C ARG A 41 -9.28 -1.67 11.63
N ILE A 42 -9.60 -0.52 12.22
CA ILE A 42 -9.21 -0.19 13.60
C ILE A 42 -9.82 -1.22 14.56
N HIS A 43 -11.13 -1.46 14.46
CA HIS A 43 -11.83 -2.44 15.28
C HIS A 43 -11.22 -3.85 15.14
N ASP A 44 -10.84 -4.28 13.93
CA ASP A 44 -10.15 -5.57 13.72
C ASP A 44 -8.80 -5.64 14.45
N LEU A 45 -8.01 -4.56 14.41
CA LEU A 45 -6.70 -4.50 15.08
C LEU A 45 -6.85 -4.40 16.59
N GLU A 46 -7.84 -3.66 17.09
CA GLU A 46 -8.17 -3.59 18.52
C GLU A 46 -8.67 -4.95 19.03
N SER A 47 -9.57 -5.60 18.29
CA SER A 47 -10.01 -6.96 18.60
C SER A 47 -8.85 -7.95 18.65
N LYS A 48 -7.88 -7.83 17.74
CA LYS A 48 -6.64 -8.62 17.80
C LYS A 48 -5.79 -8.29 19.01
N ARG A 49 -5.69 -7.00 19.37
CA ARG A 49 -4.97 -6.57 20.57
C ARG A 49 -5.56 -7.20 21.82
N GLU A 50 -6.89 -7.21 21.94
CA GLU A 50 -7.60 -7.83 23.07
C GLU A 50 -7.34 -9.33 23.14
N ARG A 51 -7.44 -10.04 22.00
CA ARG A 51 -7.15 -11.48 21.93
C ARG A 51 -5.71 -11.84 22.31
N ASN A 52 -4.77 -10.94 22.02
CA ASN A 52 -3.34 -11.13 22.28
C ASN A 52 -2.90 -10.50 23.62
N ASN A 53 -3.79 -10.48 24.62
CA ASN A 53 -3.51 -9.95 25.97
C ASN A 53 -3.00 -8.50 25.97
N GLY A 54 -3.58 -7.66 25.12
CA GLY A 54 -3.25 -6.24 25.02
C GLY A 54 -2.04 -5.93 24.13
N ARG A 55 -1.39 -6.94 23.53
CA ARG A 55 -0.15 -6.78 22.75
C ARG A 55 -0.38 -7.00 21.26
N LEU A 56 -0.04 -6.00 20.46
CA LEU A 56 0.05 -6.12 19.00
C LEU A 56 1.52 -6.24 18.56
N VAL A 57 1.73 -6.79 17.36
CA VAL A 57 3.04 -6.73 16.71
C VAL A 57 3.37 -5.26 16.42
N VAL A 58 4.66 -4.88 16.49
CA VAL A 58 5.10 -3.49 16.29
C VAL A 58 4.58 -2.89 14.96
N SER A 59 4.52 -3.69 13.90
CA SER A 59 3.95 -3.28 12.61
C SER A 59 2.45 -3.02 12.68
N GLU A 60 1.70 -3.84 13.41
CA GLU A 60 0.25 -3.70 13.59
C GLU A 60 -0.07 -2.51 14.50
N GLN A 61 0.71 -2.28 15.55
CA GLN A 61 0.57 -1.09 16.39
C GLN A 61 0.80 0.20 15.58
N ARG A 62 1.86 0.25 14.77
CA ARG A 62 2.11 1.40 13.87
C ARG A 62 0.98 1.59 12.86
N GLN A 63 0.39 0.50 12.38
CA GLN A 63 -0.75 0.56 11.47
C GLN A 63 -1.98 1.13 12.19
N LEU A 64 -2.27 0.67 13.41
CA LEU A 64 -3.36 1.16 14.24
C LEU A 64 -3.19 2.66 14.48
N ASP A 65 -2.01 3.09 14.93
CA ASP A 65 -1.73 4.51 15.19
C ASP A 65 -1.88 5.37 13.92
N SER A 66 -1.51 4.84 12.74
CA SER A 66 -1.69 5.55 11.47
C SER A 66 -3.16 5.67 11.08
N LEU A 67 -3.94 4.58 11.22
CA LEU A 67 -5.36 4.58 10.87
C LEU A 67 -6.16 5.50 11.78
N ILE A 68 -5.82 5.59 13.08
CA ILE A 68 -6.43 6.54 14.01
C ILE A 68 -6.20 7.99 13.54
N LYS A 69 -4.95 8.35 13.23
CA LYS A 69 -4.63 9.70 12.73
C LYS A 69 -5.33 10.02 11.41
N ASP A 70 -5.41 9.04 10.52
CA ASP A 70 -6.06 9.19 9.22
C ASP A 70 -7.58 9.39 9.40
N LEU A 71 -8.22 8.67 10.33
CA LEU A 71 -9.61 8.87 10.72
C LEU A 71 -9.81 10.28 11.29
N GLU A 72 -9.00 10.68 12.27
CA GLU A 72 -9.08 12.01 12.88
C GLU A 72 -8.98 13.13 11.83
N PHE A 73 -8.06 12.98 10.87
CA PHE A 73 -7.91 13.92 9.78
C PHE A 73 -9.18 14.03 8.92
N ILE A 74 -9.75 12.88 8.52
CA ILE A 74 -10.99 12.86 7.74
C ILE A 74 -12.15 13.46 8.54
N THR A 75 -12.28 13.16 9.84
CA THR A 75 -13.34 13.74 10.66
C THR A 75 -13.17 15.25 10.84
N LYS A 76 -11.94 15.74 11.04
CA LYS A 76 -11.65 17.18 11.14
C LYS A 76 -11.96 17.89 9.82
N LYS A 77 -11.57 17.29 8.69
CA LYS A 77 -11.87 17.83 7.36
C LYS A 77 -13.38 17.90 7.12
N ASN A 78 -14.11 16.84 7.42
CA ASN A 78 -15.56 16.83 7.26
C ASN A 78 -16.22 17.89 8.15
N LEU A 79 -15.81 18.03 9.42
CA LEU A 79 -16.27 19.11 10.29
C LEU A 79 -15.99 20.50 9.69
N SER A 80 -14.77 20.74 9.20
CA SER A 80 -14.40 22.03 8.59
C SER A 80 -15.08 22.31 7.24
N GLN A 81 -15.55 21.27 6.54
CA GLN A 81 -16.36 21.44 5.34
C GLN A 81 -17.77 21.91 5.69
N PHE A 82 -18.35 21.45 6.81
CA PHE A 82 -19.64 21.98 7.28
C PHE A 82 -19.57 23.45 7.69
N ASP A 83 -18.43 23.94 8.16
CA ASP A 83 -18.25 25.36 8.52
C ASP A 83 -18.01 26.28 7.30
N ASN A 84 -17.66 25.73 6.13
CA ASN A 84 -17.43 26.50 4.89
C ASN A 84 -18.49 26.28 3.81
N GLU A 85 -19.41 25.33 4.02
CA GLU A 85 -20.64 25.24 3.21
C GLU A 85 -21.69 26.17 3.81
N GLU A 86 -21.55 27.47 3.52
CA GLU A 86 -22.68 28.38 3.53
C GLU A 86 -23.80 27.75 2.68
N THR A 87 -24.86 27.36 3.37
CA THR A 87 -26.17 26.98 2.86
C THR A 87 -26.57 27.83 1.65
N LYS A 88 -26.35 27.31 0.45
CA LYS A 88 -27.27 27.55 -0.65
C LYS A 88 -28.37 26.50 -0.52
N PRO A 89 -29.64 26.89 -0.32
CA PRO A 89 -30.73 25.93 -0.29
C PRO A 89 -30.77 25.16 -1.62
N PRO A 90 -31.26 23.91 -1.64
CA PRO A 90 -31.44 23.16 -2.87
C PRO A 90 -32.46 23.91 -3.71
N GLN A 91 -32.00 24.67 -4.69
CA GLN A 91 -32.85 25.08 -5.78
C GLN A 91 -32.97 23.86 -6.68
N ASP A 92 -34.19 23.35 -6.81
CA ASP A 92 -34.63 22.53 -7.93
C ASP A 92 -34.41 23.33 -9.22
N GLN A 93 -33.17 23.49 -9.64
CA GLN A 93 -32.83 23.95 -10.98
C GLN A 93 -32.78 22.69 -11.82
N GLU A 94 -33.75 22.55 -12.72
CA GLU A 94 -33.53 21.84 -13.97
C GLU A 94 -32.16 22.26 -14.49
N ILE A 95 -31.19 21.35 -14.42
CA ILE A 95 -29.89 21.53 -15.05
C ILE A 95 -30.18 21.54 -16.55
N GLN A 96 -30.42 22.73 -17.11
CA GLN A 96 -30.27 22.96 -18.54
C GLN A 96 -28.76 22.84 -18.81
N GLU A 97 -28.31 21.62 -19.04
CA GLU A 97 -26.95 21.35 -19.48
C GLU A 97 -26.72 22.20 -20.75
N PRO A 98 -25.64 23.01 -20.81
CA PRO A 98 -25.33 23.75 -22.01
C PRO A 98 -25.18 22.73 -23.16
N PRO A 99 -25.72 23.03 -24.35
CA PRO A 99 -25.65 22.10 -25.45
C PRO A 99 -24.20 21.73 -25.73
N ILE A 100 -23.94 20.43 -25.86
CA ILE A 100 -22.61 19.89 -26.14
C ILE A 100 -22.16 20.43 -27.49
N GLU A 101 -21.30 21.46 -27.47
CA GLU A 101 -20.65 21.97 -28.67
C GLU A 101 -19.59 20.95 -29.11
N LEU A 102 -19.99 19.99 -29.94
CA LEU A 102 -19.06 19.24 -30.77
C LEU A 102 -18.32 20.29 -31.61
N GLY A 103 -17.02 20.50 -31.36
CA GLY A 103 -16.18 21.59 -31.89
C GLY A 103 -15.97 21.63 -33.41
N ILE A 104 -16.96 21.25 -34.19
CA ILE A 104 -17.03 21.28 -35.63
C ILE A 104 -17.59 22.66 -36.02
N LYS A 105 -16.71 23.53 -36.52
CA LYS A 105 -17.13 24.83 -37.07
C LYS A 105 -17.94 24.57 -38.34
N THR A 106 -19.21 24.96 -38.33
CA THR A 106 -20.05 24.87 -39.51
C THR A 106 -19.58 25.86 -40.60
N PRO A 107 -19.68 25.47 -41.88
CA PRO A 107 -19.33 26.35 -43.00
C PRO A 107 -20.21 27.61 -43.01
N LYS A 108 -19.65 28.71 -43.52
CA LYS A 108 -20.36 30.00 -43.64
C LYS A 108 -21.69 29.79 -44.38
N ASN A 109 -22.78 30.30 -43.80
CA ASN A 109 -24.19 30.20 -44.24
C ASN A 109 -25.02 29.01 -43.73
N HIS A 110 -24.49 28.12 -42.88
CA HIS A 110 -25.30 27.09 -42.21
C HIS A 110 -25.55 27.45 -40.74
N LYS A 111 -26.80 27.29 -40.28
CA LYS A 111 -27.16 27.43 -38.86
C LYS A 111 -26.81 26.13 -38.13
N ASN A 112 -26.15 26.23 -36.98
CA ASN A 112 -25.98 25.09 -36.07
C ASN A 112 -27.34 24.74 -35.48
N ILE A 113 -27.91 23.61 -35.93
CA ILE A 113 -29.11 23.03 -35.32
C ILE A 113 -28.63 22.16 -34.16
N THR A 114 -28.91 22.62 -32.94
CA THR A 114 -28.64 21.84 -31.73
C THR A 114 -29.77 20.85 -31.53
N TYR A 115 -29.48 19.56 -31.68
CA TYR A 115 -30.41 18.51 -31.28
C TYR A 115 -30.27 18.27 -29.78
N PRO A 116 -31.37 18.28 -29.00
CA PRO A 116 -31.33 17.87 -27.60
C PRO A 116 -31.09 16.35 -27.57
N LEU A 117 -29.82 15.95 -27.49
CA LEU A 117 -29.44 14.57 -27.25
C LEU A 117 -29.89 14.21 -25.84
N LYS A 118 -30.94 13.38 -25.72
CA LYS A 118 -31.33 12.81 -24.44
C LYS A 118 -30.20 11.89 -23.96
N THR A 119 -29.79 12.04 -22.71
CA THR A 119 -28.81 11.15 -22.08
C THR A 119 -29.33 9.70 -22.12
N PRO A 120 -28.45 8.68 -22.21
CA PRO A 120 -28.84 7.26 -22.32
C PRO A 120 -29.72 6.75 -21.16
N TYR A 121 -29.79 7.51 -20.06
CA TYR A 121 -30.61 7.20 -18.89
C TYR A 121 -32.04 7.80 -18.94
N LYS A 122 -32.37 8.60 -19.97
CA LYS A 122 -33.67 9.26 -20.16
C LYS A 122 -34.57 8.57 -21.19
N TYR A 123 -34.20 7.37 -21.64
CA TYR A 123 -35.08 6.57 -22.50
C TYR A 123 -36.05 5.78 -21.62
N GLU A 124 -37.34 5.97 -21.87
CA GLU A 124 -38.38 5.11 -21.32
C GLU A 124 -38.17 3.70 -21.90
N ILE A 125 -38.02 2.72 -21.02
CA ILE A 125 -37.82 1.32 -21.43
C ILE A 125 -39.17 0.83 -21.97
N ASP A 126 -39.20 0.36 -23.21
CA ASP A 126 -40.42 -0.18 -23.82
C ASP A 126 -41.05 -1.24 -22.90
N PRO A 127 -42.37 -1.18 -22.65
CA PRO A 127 -43.06 -2.10 -21.75
C PRO A 127 -43.01 -3.56 -22.25
N GLU A 128 -42.77 -3.77 -23.54
CA GLU A 128 -42.56 -5.11 -24.10
C GLU A 128 -41.22 -5.71 -23.67
N VAL A 129 -40.18 -4.88 -23.53
CA VAL A 129 -38.82 -5.30 -23.13
C VAL A 129 -38.76 -5.54 -21.63
N SER A 130 -39.47 -4.75 -20.83
CA SER A 130 -39.52 -4.93 -19.37
C SER A 130 -40.23 -6.22 -18.95
N ASN A 131 -41.16 -6.71 -19.79
CA ASN A 131 -41.96 -7.91 -19.52
C ASN A 131 -41.37 -9.20 -20.10
N ILE A 132 -40.15 -9.18 -20.65
CA ILE A 132 -39.49 -10.39 -21.12
C ILE A 132 -39.27 -11.33 -19.91
N PRO A 133 -39.87 -12.53 -19.89
CA PRO A 133 -39.76 -13.43 -18.76
C PRO A 133 -38.32 -13.93 -18.60
N ILE A 134 -37.77 -13.80 -17.39
CA ILE A 134 -36.45 -14.35 -17.07
C ILE A 134 -36.55 -15.88 -17.09
N PRO A 135 -35.67 -16.60 -17.81
CA PRO A 135 -35.68 -18.05 -17.82
C PRO A 135 -35.41 -18.58 -16.41
N LYS A 136 -36.31 -19.43 -15.90
CA LYS A 136 -36.19 -20.11 -14.60
C LYS A 136 -35.19 -21.26 -14.70
N SER A 137 -33.92 -20.95 -14.97
CA SER A 137 -32.84 -21.93 -14.80
C SER A 137 -32.45 -22.01 -13.32
N PRO A 138 -32.10 -23.21 -12.80
CA PRO A 138 -31.50 -23.29 -11.48
C PRO A 138 -30.24 -22.41 -11.45
N PRO A 139 -29.98 -21.67 -10.36
CA PRO A 139 -28.77 -20.87 -10.26
C PRO A 139 -27.55 -21.77 -10.50
N PRO A 140 -26.50 -21.27 -11.17
CA PRO A 140 -25.33 -22.07 -11.48
C PRO A 140 -24.80 -22.72 -10.20
N ARG A 141 -24.69 -24.05 -10.22
CA ARG A 141 -24.20 -24.82 -9.10
C ARG A 141 -22.69 -24.62 -9.05
N PHE A 142 -22.25 -23.64 -8.25
CA PHE A 142 -20.83 -23.47 -7.97
C PHE A 142 -20.35 -24.71 -7.20
N PHE A 143 -19.72 -25.65 -7.90
CA PHE A 143 -18.96 -26.68 -7.23
C PHE A 143 -17.82 -25.96 -6.49
N LYS A 144 -17.83 -26.04 -5.15
CA LYS A 144 -16.69 -25.60 -4.35
C LYS A 144 -15.48 -26.35 -4.90
N ILE A 145 -14.54 -25.62 -5.48
CA ILE A 145 -13.24 -26.17 -5.87
C ILE A 145 -12.68 -26.82 -4.61
N GLN A 146 -12.67 -28.15 -4.56
CA GLN A 146 -12.03 -28.88 -3.48
C GLN A 146 -10.57 -28.42 -3.52
N GLN A 147 -10.17 -27.69 -2.48
CA GLN A 147 -8.77 -27.33 -2.29
C GLN A 147 -8.02 -28.65 -2.14
N SER A 148 -7.28 -29.04 -3.17
CA SER A 148 -6.38 -30.18 -3.09
C SER A 148 -5.42 -29.92 -1.93
N GLN A 149 -5.55 -30.69 -0.86
CA GLN A 149 -4.56 -30.72 0.20
C GLN A 149 -3.28 -31.26 -0.42
N THR A 150 -2.33 -30.37 -0.70
CA THR A 150 -0.98 -30.77 -1.06
C THR A 150 -0.35 -31.32 0.22
N VAL A 151 -0.42 -32.64 0.37
CA VAL A 151 0.42 -33.35 1.33
C VAL A 151 1.84 -33.14 0.86
N TYR A 152 2.56 -32.27 1.58
CA TYR A 152 3.99 -32.05 1.37
C TYR A 152 4.69 -33.30 1.89
N GLU A 153 4.85 -34.31 1.03
CA GLU A 153 5.84 -35.35 1.27
C GLU A 153 7.18 -34.64 1.51
N SER A 154 7.84 -35.05 2.60
CA SER A 154 9.14 -34.61 3.12
C SER A 154 9.95 -33.69 2.20
N ALA A 155 10.34 -32.54 2.74
CA ALA A 155 11.30 -31.63 2.09
C ALA A 155 12.50 -32.43 1.54
N PRO A 156 12.82 -32.33 0.24
CA PRO A 156 14.06 -32.91 -0.25
C PRO A 156 15.21 -32.26 0.53
N GLU A 157 16.05 -33.10 1.12
CA GLU A 157 17.24 -32.69 1.84
C GLU A 157 18.07 -31.82 0.90
N VAL A 158 18.14 -30.52 1.21
CA VAL A 158 18.83 -29.53 0.39
C VAL A 158 20.31 -29.83 0.49
N GLN A 159 20.82 -30.64 -0.45
CA GLN A 159 22.24 -30.64 -0.75
C GLN A 159 22.62 -29.18 -1.02
N LYS A 160 23.51 -28.66 -0.17
CA LYS A 160 24.00 -27.28 -0.18
C LYS A 160 24.12 -26.80 -1.63
N PRO A 161 23.50 -25.67 -2.03
CA PRO A 161 23.53 -25.22 -3.42
C PRO A 161 24.93 -24.69 -3.75
N LEU A 162 25.88 -25.60 -3.99
CA LEU A 162 27.08 -25.30 -4.74
C LEU A 162 26.61 -25.09 -6.19
N ASN A 163 26.58 -23.82 -6.60
CA ASN A 163 26.50 -23.35 -8.00
C ASN A 163 25.12 -22.96 -8.58
N ILE A 164 24.26 -22.26 -7.82
CA ILE A 164 23.11 -21.49 -8.37
C ILE A 164 23.48 -20.00 -8.58
N THR A 165 24.76 -19.64 -8.73
CA THR A 165 25.20 -18.22 -8.67
C THR A 165 25.45 -17.57 -10.03
N SER A 166 25.63 -18.33 -11.13
CA SER A 166 26.08 -17.73 -12.41
C SER A 166 24.95 -17.45 -13.42
N THR A 167 23.83 -18.18 -13.37
CA THR A 167 22.77 -18.09 -14.40
C THR A 167 21.56 -17.26 -13.98
N THR A 168 21.19 -17.26 -12.71
CA THR A 168 20.00 -16.55 -12.17
C THR A 168 20.29 -15.13 -11.66
N THR A 169 21.56 -14.77 -11.48
CA THR A 169 21.95 -13.47 -10.91
C THR A 169 22.00 -12.32 -11.91
N LYS A 170 21.79 -12.60 -13.22
CA LYS A 170 21.81 -11.58 -14.28
C LYS A 170 20.62 -10.61 -14.23
N PHE A 171 19.55 -10.97 -13.53
CA PHE A 171 18.34 -10.15 -13.37
C PHE A 171 18.23 -9.44 -12.02
N ILE A 172 19.23 -9.56 -11.14
CA ILE A 172 19.21 -8.89 -9.85
C ILE A 172 19.82 -7.48 -10.01
N PRO A 173 19.07 -6.41 -9.68
CA PRO A 173 19.60 -5.05 -9.73
C PRO A 173 20.87 -4.90 -8.86
N SER A 174 21.84 -4.14 -9.34
CA SER A 174 23.13 -3.94 -8.65
C SER A 174 22.97 -3.46 -7.20
N THR A 175 21.92 -2.70 -6.91
CA THR A 175 21.58 -2.21 -5.56
C THR A 175 21.20 -3.35 -4.60
N VAL A 176 20.49 -4.38 -5.07
CA VAL A 176 20.11 -5.55 -4.27
C VAL A 176 21.31 -6.46 -4.07
N ARG A 177 22.12 -6.66 -5.12
CA ARG A 177 23.36 -7.45 -5.07
C ARG A 177 24.36 -6.86 -4.07
N ASN A 178 24.53 -5.54 -4.05
CA ASN A 178 25.45 -4.87 -3.12
C ASN A 178 24.93 -4.93 -1.67
N LYS A 179 23.62 -4.86 -1.45
CA LYS A 179 23.04 -5.02 -0.11
C LYS A 179 23.20 -6.43 0.43
N GLN A 180 22.99 -7.46 -0.40
CA GLN A 180 23.18 -8.86 -0.01
C GLN A 180 24.65 -9.16 0.35
N LYS A 181 25.61 -8.62 -0.41
CA LYS A 181 27.04 -8.73 -0.06
C LYS A 181 27.37 -8.03 1.26
N LEU A 182 26.77 -6.87 1.53
CA LEU A 182 26.99 -6.13 2.78
C LEU A 182 26.44 -6.87 4.01
N THR A 183 25.30 -7.55 3.88
CA THR A 183 24.72 -8.33 4.99
C THR A 183 25.53 -9.60 5.26
N GLN A 184 25.97 -10.30 4.23
CA GLN A 184 26.82 -11.49 4.38
C GLN A 184 28.16 -11.17 5.05
N ASN A 185 28.81 -10.06 4.66
CA ASN A 185 30.06 -9.65 5.30
C ASN A 185 29.85 -9.28 6.78
N LYS A 186 28.73 -8.61 7.11
CA LYS A 186 28.42 -8.29 8.52
C LYS A 186 28.20 -9.54 9.37
N GLU A 187 27.53 -10.55 8.83
CA GLU A 187 27.31 -11.82 9.54
C GLU A 187 28.65 -12.55 9.78
N GLN A 188 29.57 -12.52 8.82
CA GLN A 188 30.92 -13.06 8.99
C GLN A 188 31.76 -12.30 10.02
N ASP A 189 31.66 -10.96 10.05
CA ASP A 189 32.34 -10.14 11.05
C ASP A 189 31.82 -10.46 12.48
N TYR A 190 30.51 -10.65 12.64
CA TYR A 190 29.90 -11.04 13.92
C TYR A 190 30.30 -12.44 14.38
N GLU A 191 30.38 -13.43 13.47
CA GLU A 191 30.84 -14.78 13.82
C GLU A 191 32.32 -14.77 14.26
N GLN A 192 33.19 -14.03 13.56
CA GLN A 192 34.60 -13.92 13.94
C GLN A 192 34.81 -13.26 15.30
N GLU A 193 34.03 -12.23 15.63
CA GLU A 193 34.08 -11.59 16.96
C GLU A 193 33.62 -12.55 18.08
N GLN A 194 32.62 -13.40 17.83
CA GLN A 194 32.19 -14.41 18.80
C GLN A 194 33.26 -15.48 19.05
N TYR A 195 33.86 -16.03 18.00
CA TYR A 195 34.94 -17.02 18.15
C TYR A 195 36.16 -16.44 18.87
N ALA A 196 36.54 -15.19 18.59
CA ALA A 196 37.64 -14.53 19.28
C ALA A 196 37.36 -14.35 20.79
N SER A 197 36.12 -14.02 21.16
CA SER A 197 35.73 -13.86 22.56
C SER A 197 35.70 -15.18 23.34
N GLU A 198 35.24 -16.27 22.72
CA GLU A 198 35.24 -17.60 23.34
C GLU A 198 36.66 -18.15 23.54
N GLU A 199 37.58 -17.90 22.59
CA GLU A 199 38.97 -18.31 22.69
C GLU A 199 39.71 -17.57 23.83
N GLU A 200 39.44 -16.27 24.01
CA GLU A 200 40.01 -15.49 25.11
C GLU A 200 39.51 -15.96 26.48
N GLU A 201 38.22 -16.29 26.59
CA GLU A 201 37.63 -16.85 27.81
C GLU A 201 38.24 -18.23 28.16
N ALA A 202 38.40 -19.10 27.16
CA ALA A 202 39.04 -20.41 27.34
C ALA A 202 40.51 -20.30 27.79
N LEU A 203 41.26 -19.36 27.23
CA LEU A 203 42.64 -19.07 27.65
C LEU A 203 42.71 -18.46 29.06
N GLY A 204 41.68 -17.70 29.46
CA GLY A 204 41.54 -17.18 30.82
C GLY A 204 41.29 -18.28 31.84
N ILE A 205 40.48 -19.29 31.50
CA ILE A 205 40.20 -20.44 32.37
C ILE A 205 41.45 -21.31 32.55
N LYS A 206 42.20 -21.57 31.47
CA LYS A 206 43.48 -22.32 31.55
C LYS A 206 44.51 -21.62 32.45
N ARG A 207 44.71 -20.31 32.27
CA ARG A 207 45.61 -19.51 33.11
C ARG A 207 45.23 -19.54 34.59
N LYS A 208 43.93 -19.58 34.90
CA LYS A 208 43.43 -19.72 36.27
C LYS A 208 43.64 -21.12 36.85
N ALA A 209 43.51 -22.16 36.02
CA ALA A 209 43.77 -23.53 36.43
C ALA A 209 45.26 -23.75 36.73
N ASP A 210 46.14 -23.25 35.88
CA ASP A 210 47.59 -23.37 36.04
C ASP A 210 48.11 -22.59 37.27
N SER A 211 47.40 -21.55 37.74
CA SER A 211 47.75 -20.79 38.95
C SER A 211 47.27 -21.40 40.27
N ILE A 212 46.51 -22.50 40.23
CA ILE A 212 45.99 -23.17 41.43
C ILE A 212 46.89 -24.34 41.86
N ASP A 213 47.80 -24.79 40.98
CA ASP A 213 48.72 -25.91 41.23
C ASP A 213 50.17 -25.46 41.60
N GLU A 214 50.41 -24.16 41.82
CA GLU A 214 51.63 -23.60 42.47
C GLU A 214 51.35 -23.20 43.93
#